data_AF-A0A4Y3J7G6-F1
#
_entry.id   AF-A0A4Y3J7G6-F1
#
_cell.length_a   1.000
_cell.length_b   1.000
_cell.length_c   1.000
_cell.angle_alpha   90.00
_cell.angle_beta   90.00
_cell.angle_gamma   90.00
#
_symmetry.space_group_name_H-M   'P 1'
#
loop_
_entity.id
_entity.type
_entity.pdbx_description
1 polymer ?
#
loop_
_entity_poly.entity_id
_entity_poly.type
_entity_poly.pdbx_seq_one_letter_code
_entity_poly.pdbx_strand_id
1 'polypeptide(L)'
;MPQYLIIAENVYKKIEDKNLFSESSAEHLNQLVGVIRNEIKGTKFKLKYNFIDFEECLTKPLEECAIKLDMSLMPNYKNKDEYILWLAGFIERITTGGEAKLPPISKFIPPDYTFNYEEPPKVSSSTQDGGEMIINYFKSDAFNKIISQEK
;
A
#
# COMPACT_ATOMS: atom_id res chain seq x y z
N MET A 1 -0.82 6.82 -9.30
CA MET A 1 -0.29 6.80 -7.92
C MET A 1 0.26 8.16 -7.46
N PRO A 2 1.22 8.82 -8.15
CA PRO A 2 1.81 10.07 -7.64
C PRO A 2 0.80 11.21 -7.42
N GLN A 3 -0.18 11.32 -8.34
CA GLN A 3 -1.22 12.35 -8.27
C GLN A 3 -2.11 12.22 -7.02
N TYR A 4 -2.44 10.99 -6.61
CA TYR A 4 -3.27 10.74 -5.43
C TYR A 4 -2.52 11.05 -4.13
N LEU A 5 -1.21 10.87 -4.13
CA LEU A 5 -0.37 11.15 -2.97
C LEU A 5 -0.31 12.67 -2.70
N ILE A 6 -0.16 13.48 -3.76
CA ILE A 6 -0.20 14.94 -3.66
C ILE A 6 -1.55 15.42 -3.11
N ILE A 7 -2.66 14.85 -3.62
CA ILE A 7 -4.00 15.17 -3.12
C ILE A 7 -4.13 14.76 -1.65
N ALA A 8 -3.64 13.58 -1.27
CA ALA A 8 -3.69 13.11 0.10
C ALA A 8 -2.91 14.01 1.06
N GLU A 9 -1.71 14.46 0.69
CA GLU A 9 -0.93 15.42 1.48
C GLU A 9 -1.67 16.75 1.68
N ASN A 10 -2.27 17.29 0.61
CA ASN A 10 -3.03 18.53 0.69
C ASN A 10 -4.27 18.38 1.57
N VAL A 11 -4.99 17.27 1.43
CA VAL A 11 -6.17 16.95 2.25
C VAL A 11 -5.78 16.82 3.71
N TYR A 12 -4.69 16.09 4.01
CA TYR A 12 -4.19 15.92 5.37
C TYR A 12 -3.83 17.27 6.00
N LYS A 13 -3.04 18.10 5.31
CA LYS A 13 -2.69 19.46 5.78
C LYS A 13 -3.94 20.30 6.06
N LYS A 14 -4.95 20.25 5.18
CA LYS A 14 -6.20 20.99 5.38
C LYS A 14 -7.03 20.52 6.57
N ILE A 15 -6.96 19.24 6.92
CA ILE A 15 -7.64 18.67 8.10
C ILE A 15 -6.89 19.06 9.37
N GLU A 16 -5.56 18.99 9.33
CA GLU A 16 -4.65 19.42 10.40
C GLU A 16 -4.82 20.92 10.71
N ASP A 17 -4.77 21.78 9.69
CA ASP A 17 -4.91 23.24 9.82
C ASP A 17 -6.29 23.66 10.38
N LYS A 18 -7.33 22.90 10.07
CA LYS A 18 -8.71 23.18 10.51
C LYS A 18 -9.08 22.42 11.79
N ASN A 19 -8.16 21.62 12.33
CA ASN A 19 -8.37 20.75 13.48
C ASN A 19 -9.66 19.91 13.37
N LEU A 20 -9.90 19.34 12.19
CA LEU A 20 -11.09 18.55 11.85
C LEU A 20 -10.93 17.05 12.17
N PHE A 21 -10.11 16.71 13.15
CA PHE A 21 -10.01 15.34 13.61
C PHE A 21 -11.12 15.09 14.64
N SER A 22 -12.03 14.16 14.34
CA SER A 22 -13.07 13.71 15.29
C SER A 22 -12.64 12.41 15.97
N GLU A 23 -13.13 12.18 17.20
CA GLU A 23 -12.98 10.90 17.89
C GLU A 23 -13.85 9.81 17.28
N SER A 24 -14.98 10.18 16.67
CA SER A 24 -15.82 9.23 15.94
C SER A 24 -15.24 8.95 14.55
N SER A 25 -14.99 7.67 14.27
CA SER A 25 -14.42 7.23 12.98
C SER A 25 -15.34 7.58 11.80
N ALA A 26 -16.65 7.44 11.95
CA ALA A 26 -17.60 7.75 10.88
C ALA A 26 -17.70 9.26 10.61
N GLU A 27 -17.72 10.09 11.65
CA GLU A 27 -17.70 11.55 11.50
C GLU A 27 -16.41 12.03 10.83
N HIS A 28 -15.27 11.49 11.27
CA HIS A 28 -13.97 11.76 10.68
C HIS A 28 -13.97 11.46 9.17
N LEU A 29 -14.52 10.31 8.77
CA LEU A 29 -14.62 9.93 7.35
C LEU A 29 -15.57 10.83 6.55
N ASN A 30 -16.69 11.26 7.15
CA ASN A 30 -17.60 12.21 6.52
C ASN A 30 -16.91 13.56 6.27
N GLN A 31 -16.17 14.07 7.26
CA GLN A 31 -15.39 15.30 7.12
C GLN A 31 -14.28 15.15 6.07
N LEU A 32 -13.59 14.01 6.09
CA LEU A 32 -12.55 13.65 5.11
C LEU A 32 -13.08 13.70 3.68
N VAL A 33 -14.21 13.05 3.39
CA VAL A 33 -14.84 13.09 2.05
C VAL A 33 -15.26 14.51 1.67
N GLY A 34 -15.72 15.31 2.62
CA GLY A 34 -16.01 16.73 2.40
C GLY A 34 -14.78 17.51 1.94
N VAL A 35 -13.64 17.32 2.59
CA VAL A 35 -12.38 17.97 2.20
C VAL A 35 -11.89 17.45 0.84
N ILE A 36 -11.94 16.13 0.61
CA ILE A 36 -11.58 15.53 -0.68
C ILE A 36 -12.44 16.11 -1.81
N ARG A 37 -13.77 16.21 -1.60
CA ARG A 37 -14.69 16.78 -2.60
C ARG A 37 -14.33 18.22 -2.97
N ASN A 38 -13.87 19.01 -2.00
CA ASN A 38 -13.40 20.36 -2.25
C ASN A 38 -12.06 20.39 -2.98
N GLU A 39 -11.15 19.46 -2.67
CA GLU A 39 -9.83 19.37 -3.32
C GLU A 39 -9.93 18.93 -4.78
N ILE A 40 -10.81 17.98 -5.09
CA ILE A 40 -11.00 17.48 -6.46
C ILE A 40 -11.86 18.43 -7.31
N LYS A 41 -12.52 19.44 -6.71
CA LYS A 41 -13.42 20.35 -7.42
C LYS A 41 -12.62 21.17 -8.43
N GLY A 42 -12.87 20.94 -9.73
CA GLY A 42 -12.15 21.59 -10.83
C GLY A 42 -10.98 20.78 -11.39
N THR A 43 -10.71 19.59 -10.85
CA THR A 43 -9.75 18.65 -11.42
C THR A 43 -10.42 17.65 -12.36
N LYS A 44 -9.63 16.76 -12.97
CA LYS A 44 -10.13 15.66 -13.80
C LYS A 44 -10.76 14.53 -12.98
N PHE A 45 -10.56 14.53 -11.66
CA PHE A 45 -11.07 13.49 -10.75
C PHE A 45 -12.56 13.69 -10.47
N LYS A 46 -13.31 12.59 -10.51
CA LYS A 46 -14.73 12.54 -10.12
C LYS A 46 -14.92 11.49 -9.05
N LEU A 47 -15.85 11.70 -8.12
CA LEU A 47 -16.21 10.66 -7.14
C LEU A 47 -16.97 9.53 -7.86
N LYS A 48 -16.60 8.28 -7.55
CA LYS A 48 -17.33 7.07 -7.99
C LYS A 48 -18.69 6.97 -7.34
N TYR A 49 -18.75 7.38 -6.07
CA TYR A 49 -19.93 7.25 -5.21
C TYR A 49 -20.40 8.65 -4.82
N ASN A 50 -21.68 8.94 -5.06
CA ASN A 50 -22.29 10.22 -4.68
C ASN A 50 -22.54 10.29 -3.17
N PHE A 51 -22.86 9.14 -2.58
CA PHE A 51 -23.15 8.95 -1.17
C PHE A 51 -22.42 7.70 -0.69
N ILE A 52 -21.84 7.78 0.51
CA ILE A 52 -21.14 6.68 1.17
C ILE A 52 -21.70 6.60 2.58
N ASP A 53 -22.27 5.45 2.93
CA ASP A 53 -22.69 5.17 4.30
C ASP A 53 -21.50 4.57 5.06
N PHE A 54 -20.81 5.40 5.86
CA PHE A 54 -19.64 4.97 6.62
C PHE A 54 -19.99 4.14 7.85
N GLU A 55 -21.21 4.27 8.39
CA GLU A 55 -21.66 3.42 9.51
C GLU A 55 -21.82 1.98 9.02
N GLU A 56 -22.38 1.80 7.81
CA GLU A 56 -22.46 0.49 7.19
C GLU A 56 -21.07 -0.08 6.88
N CYS A 57 -20.16 0.73 6.34
CA CYS A 57 -18.79 0.29 5.99
C CYS A 57 -17.92 -0.06 7.20
N LEU A 58 -18.25 0.43 8.40
CA LEU A 58 -17.53 0.13 9.64
C LEU A 58 -18.12 -1.05 10.40
N THR A 59 -19.43 -1.33 10.23
CA THR A 59 -20.15 -2.35 11.01
C THR A 59 -20.35 -3.66 10.28
N LYS A 60 -20.45 -3.65 8.94
CA LYS A 60 -20.76 -4.83 8.14
C LYS A 60 -19.55 -5.40 7.42
N PRO A 61 -19.54 -6.72 7.15
CA PRO A 61 -18.54 -7.33 6.29
C PRO A 61 -18.66 -6.85 4.84
N LEU A 62 -17.56 -6.95 4.10
CA LEU A 62 -17.39 -6.38 2.76
C LEU A 62 -18.39 -6.92 1.73
N GLU A 63 -18.87 -8.15 1.92
CA GLU A 63 -19.82 -8.83 1.05
C GLU A 63 -21.22 -8.21 1.07
N GLU A 64 -21.59 -7.57 2.19
CA GLU A 64 -22.91 -6.99 2.41
C GLU A 64 -22.94 -5.47 2.17
N CYS A 65 -21.77 -4.83 2.12
CA CYS A 65 -21.67 -3.40 1.87
C CYS A 65 -21.97 -3.07 0.40
N ALA A 66 -22.82 -2.05 0.18
CA ALA A 66 -23.09 -1.51 -1.16
C ALA A 66 -21.80 -1.00 -1.84
N ILE A 67 -20.82 -0.61 -1.04
CA ILE A 67 -19.52 -0.12 -1.48
C ILE A 67 -18.46 -1.09 -0.97
N LYS A 68 -17.69 -1.68 -1.88
CA LYS A 68 -16.57 -2.59 -1.57
C LYS A 68 -15.33 -1.83 -1.08
N LEU A 69 -15.48 -1.14 0.05
CA LEU A 69 -14.45 -0.35 0.69
C LEU A 69 -14.20 -0.92 2.08
N ASP A 70 -13.02 -1.47 2.28
CA ASP A 70 -12.59 -2.00 3.56
C ASP A 70 -11.97 -0.86 4.37
N MET A 71 -12.58 -0.55 5.50
CA MET A 71 -12.17 0.52 6.42
C MET A 71 -11.50 -0.02 7.69
N SER A 72 -11.40 -1.34 7.85
CA SER A 72 -10.82 -1.98 9.04
C SER A 72 -9.33 -1.66 9.23
N LEU A 73 -8.63 -1.35 8.13
CA LEU A 73 -7.20 -1.04 8.11
C LEU A 73 -6.91 0.48 8.22
N MET A 74 -7.88 1.30 8.64
CA MET A 74 -7.66 2.73 8.79
C MET A 74 -6.62 3.02 9.90
N PRO A 75 -5.46 3.62 9.57
CA PRO A 75 -4.43 3.92 10.55
C PRO A 75 -4.84 5.13 11.41
N ASN A 76 -4.17 5.29 12.56
CA ASN A 76 -4.34 6.47 13.38
C ASN A 76 -3.82 7.71 12.65
N TYR A 77 -4.61 8.78 12.62
CA TYR A 77 -4.25 10.05 11.98
C TYR A 77 -2.98 10.69 12.55
N LYS A 78 -2.58 10.35 13.78
CA LYS A 78 -1.31 10.79 14.38
C LYS A 78 -0.08 10.27 13.62
N ASN A 79 -0.19 9.11 12.99
CA ASN A 79 0.86 8.55 12.15
C ASN A 79 0.75 9.11 10.74
N LYS A 80 1.29 10.32 10.57
CA LYS A 80 1.15 11.12 9.34
C LYS A 80 1.46 10.34 8.06
N ASP A 81 2.60 9.66 8.00
CA ASP A 81 3.06 9.01 6.77
C ASP A 81 2.19 7.79 6.40
N GLU A 82 1.87 6.95 7.38
CA GLU A 82 0.97 5.79 7.20
C GLU A 82 -0.43 6.25 6.79
N TYR A 83 -0.92 7.32 7.43
CA TYR A 83 -2.23 7.88 7.16
C TYR A 83 -2.30 8.50 5.77
N ILE A 84 -1.29 9.26 5.34
CA ILE A 84 -1.23 9.83 3.98
C ILE A 84 -1.19 8.73 2.93
N LEU A 85 -0.43 7.65 3.17
CA LEU A 85 -0.35 6.52 2.25
C LEU A 85 -1.70 5.81 2.12
N TRP A 86 -2.35 5.52 3.25
CA TRP A 86 -3.69 4.95 3.29
C TRP A 86 -4.70 5.87 2.60
N LEU A 87 -4.64 7.17 2.86
CA LEU A 87 -5.52 8.18 2.28
C LEU A 87 -5.36 8.28 0.75
N ALA A 88 -4.14 8.18 0.23
CA ALA A 88 -3.89 8.13 -1.21
C ALA A 88 -4.58 6.92 -1.85
N GLY A 89 -4.47 5.75 -1.22
CA GLY A 89 -5.18 4.53 -1.65
C GLY A 89 -6.71 4.66 -1.54
N PHE A 90 -7.19 5.28 -0.47
CA PHE A 90 -8.61 5.56 -0.26
C PHE A 90 -9.16 6.48 -1.37
N ILE A 91 -8.48 7.60 -1.66
CA ILE A 91 -8.84 8.53 -2.74
C ILE A 91 -8.85 7.80 -4.09
N GLU A 92 -7.86 6.95 -4.38
CA GLU A 92 -7.85 6.14 -5.61
C GLU A 92 -9.07 5.19 -5.70
N ARG A 93 -9.49 4.61 -4.57
CA ARG A 93 -10.66 3.72 -4.54
C ARG A 93 -11.98 4.47 -4.70
N ILE A 94 -12.13 5.66 -4.12
CA ILE A 94 -13.38 6.43 -4.19
C ILE A 94 -13.49 7.35 -5.41
N THR A 95 -12.41 7.57 -6.18
CA THR A 95 -12.41 8.47 -7.36
C THR A 95 -12.10 7.79 -8.69
N THR A 96 -12.73 8.26 -9.77
CA THR A 96 -12.45 7.92 -11.17
C THR A 96 -11.77 9.09 -11.88
N GLY A 97 -10.94 8.81 -12.89
CA GLY A 97 -10.34 9.84 -13.74
C GLY A 97 -8.83 10.07 -13.56
N GLY A 98 -8.15 9.29 -12.71
CA GLY A 98 -6.69 9.18 -12.78
C GLY A 98 -6.26 8.42 -14.03
N GLU A 99 -5.00 8.60 -14.45
CA GLU A 99 -4.43 7.83 -15.57
C GLU A 99 -4.70 6.34 -15.36
N ALA A 100 -5.32 5.71 -16.37
CA ALA A 100 -5.64 4.31 -16.32
C ALA A 100 -4.36 3.53 -16.04
N LYS A 101 -4.37 2.70 -14.99
CA LYS A 101 -3.32 1.69 -14.81
C LYS A 101 -3.30 0.89 -16.10
N LEU A 102 -2.22 1.01 -16.87
CA LEU A 102 -2.03 0.20 -18.05
C LEU A 102 -2.24 -1.26 -17.61
N PRO A 103 -2.96 -2.06 -18.40
CA PRO A 103 -3.14 -3.45 -18.04
C PRO A 103 -1.78 -4.11 -17.83
N PRO A 104 -1.68 -5.10 -16.92
CA PRO A 104 -0.45 -5.84 -16.72
C PRO A 104 0.16 -6.24 -18.06
N ILE A 105 1.47 -6.05 -18.22
CA ILE A 105 2.19 -6.34 -19.47
C ILE A 105 1.97 -7.79 -19.91
N SER A 106 1.64 -8.69 -18.96
CA SER A 106 1.27 -10.08 -19.22
C SER A 106 0.12 -10.24 -20.22
N LYS A 107 -0.81 -9.29 -20.31
CA LYS A 107 -1.92 -9.34 -21.29
C LYS A 107 -1.48 -9.03 -22.72
N PHE A 108 -0.28 -8.46 -22.89
CA PHE A 108 0.31 -8.13 -24.19
C PHE A 108 1.37 -9.14 -24.62
N ILE A 109 1.61 -10.19 -23.84
CA ILE A 109 2.50 -11.28 -24.23
C ILE A 109 1.78 -12.10 -25.31
N PRO A 110 2.32 -12.21 -26.54
CA PRO A 110 1.75 -13.07 -27.56
C PRO A 110 1.66 -14.53 -27.06
N PRO A 111 0.61 -15.29 -27.43
CA PRO A 111 0.48 -16.68 -27.02
C PRO A 111 1.66 -17.56 -27.47
N ASP A 112 2.37 -17.14 -28.52
CA ASP A 112 3.54 -17.85 -29.06
C ASP A 112 4.87 -17.44 -28.38
N TYR A 113 4.84 -16.46 -27.47
CA TYR A 113 6.02 -16.01 -26.78
C TYR A 113 6.34 -16.92 -25.59
N THR A 114 7.42 -17.68 -25.72
CA THR A 114 8.00 -18.49 -24.66
C THR A 114 9.15 -17.71 -24.01
N PHE A 115 9.05 -17.49 -22.70
CA PHE A 115 10.19 -17.00 -21.92
C PHE A 115 11.26 -18.09 -21.91
N ASN A 116 12.28 -17.95 -22.75
CA ASN A 116 13.51 -18.72 -22.61
C ASN A 116 14.28 -18.16 -21.40
N TYR A 117 13.80 -18.50 -20.21
CA TYR A 117 14.59 -18.35 -19.00
C TYR A 117 15.66 -19.43 -19.06
N GLU A 118 16.87 -19.08 -19.48
CA GLU A 118 18.03 -19.86 -19.06
C GLU A 118 18.05 -19.73 -17.53
N GLU A 119 17.51 -20.74 -16.84
CA GLU A 119 17.66 -20.85 -15.39
C GLU A 119 19.15 -20.65 -15.11
N PRO A 120 19.54 -19.65 -14.28
CA PRO A 120 20.90 -19.65 -13.77
C PRO A 120 21.14 -21.03 -13.17
N PRO A 121 22.33 -21.63 -13.36
CA PRO A 121 22.58 -23.02 -13.00
C PRO A 121 22.00 -23.27 -11.63
N LYS A 122 21.00 -24.16 -11.55
CA LYS A 122 20.45 -24.63 -10.28
C LYS A 122 21.66 -25.05 -9.47
N VAL A 123 22.02 -24.25 -8.47
CA VAL A 123 22.85 -24.74 -7.38
C VAL A 123 22.00 -25.87 -6.83
N SER A 124 22.36 -27.09 -7.19
CA SER A 124 21.74 -28.27 -6.62
C SER A 124 21.77 -28.02 -5.13
N SER A 125 20.59 -27.90 -4.52
CA SER A 125 20.45 -28.08 -3.10
C SER A 125 20.83 -29.54 -2.86
N SER A 126 22.14 -29.80 -2.83
CA SER A 126 22.65 -30.94 -2.10
C SER A 126 22.01 -30.80 -0.74
N THR A 127 21.32 -31.84 -0.32
CA THR A 127 20.93 -32.15 1.06
C THR A 127 22.18 -32.17 1.95
N GLN A 128 22.89 -31.05 2.03
CA GLN A 128 23.87 -30.77 3.04
C GLN A 128 23.13 -29.91 4.05
N ASP A 129 22.77 -30.60 5.13
CA ASP A 129 22.19 -30.06 6.34
C ASP A 129 22.78 -28.67 6.61
N GLY A 130 21.94 -27.63 6.46
CA GLY A 130 22.37 -26.24 6.59
C GLY A 130 23.02 -25.95 7.94
N GLY A 131 22.74 -26.78 8.97
CA GLY A 131 23.42 -26.74 10.25
C GLY A 131 24.91 -27.03 10.17
N GLU A 132 25.34 -28.01 9.38
CA GLU A 132 26.76 -28.39 9.30
C GLU A 132 27.62 -27.32 8.60
N MET A 133 27.08 -26.64 7.59
CA MET A 133 27.78 -25.52 6.95
C MET A 133 28.01 -24.36 7.90
N ILE A 134 27.01 -24.02 8.71
CA ILE A 134 27.12 -22.97 9.73
C ILE A 134 28.21 -23.35 10.75
N ILE A 135 28.20 -24.60 11.23
CA ILE A 135 29.19 -25.09 12.19
C ILE A 135 30.61 -25.07 11.59
N ASN A 136 30.77 -25.49 10.34
CA ASN A 136 32.07 -25.50 9.68
C ASN A 136 32.59 -24.09 9.42
N TYR A 137 31.73 -23.13 9.10
CA TYR A 137 32.12 -21.73 8.95
C TYR A 137 32.71 -21.16 10.25
N PHE A 138 32.05 -21.37 11.39
CA PHE A 138 32.54 -20.89 12.69
C PHE A 138 33.85 -21.57 13.14
N LYS A 139 34.12 -22.79 12.65
CA LYS A 139 35.37 -23.50 12.91
C LYS A 139 36.48 -23.16 11.91
N SER A 140 36.18 -22.43 10.85
CA SER A 140 37.14 -22.12 9.80
C SER A 140 38.16 -21.06 10.24
N ASP A 141 39.36 -21.13 9.66
CA ASP A 141 40.41 -20.13 9.89
C ASP A 141 40.02 -18.73 9.43
N ALA A 142 39.09 -18.63 8.47
CA ALA A 142 38.56 -17.36 8.00
C ALA A 142 37.82 -16.62 9.13
N PHE A 143 36.96 -17.32 9.88
CA PHE A 143 36.26 -16.74 11.02
C PHE A 143 37.22 -16.39 12.17
N ASN A 144 38.17 -17.27 12.47
CA ASN A 144 39.17 -17.02 13.53
C ASN A 144 40.09 -15.84 13.20
N LYS A 145 40.39 -15.60 11.92
CA LYS A 145 41.14 -14.42 11.49
C LYS A 145 40.37 -13.12 11.72
N ILE A 146 39.06 -13.12 11.47
CA ILE A 146 38.20 -11.95 11.73
C ILE A 146 38.24 -11.59 13.22
N ILE A 147 38.04 -12.59 14.10
CA ILE A 147 38.10 -12.36 15.56
C ILE A 147 39.49 -11.93 16.02
N SER A 148 40.55 -12.43 15.38
CA SER A 148 41.93 -12.07 15.74
C SER A 148 42.35 -10.69 15.23
N GLN A 149 41.63 -10.12 14.24
CA GLN A 149 41.85 -8.76 13.75
C GLN A 149 41.07 -7.70 14.54
N GLU A 150 40.04 -8.09 15.30
CA GLU A 150 39.27 -7.20 16.19
C GLU A 150 39.85 -7.10 17.63
N LYS A 151 40.97 -7.77 17.91
CA LYS A 151 41.73 -7.64 19.17
C LYS A 151 43.01 -6.82 18.97
#